data_AF-A0A7Z9JFT5-F1
#
_entry.id   AF-A0A7Z9JFT5-F1
#
_cell.length_a   1.000
_cell.length_b   1.000
_cell.length_c   1.000
_cell.angle_alpha   90.00
_cell.angle_beta   90.00
_cell.angle_gamma   90.00
#
_symmetry.space_group_name_H-M   'P 1'
#
loop_
_entity.id
_entity.type
_entity.pdbx_description
1 polymer ?
#
loop_
_entity_poly.entity_id
_entity_poly.type
_entity_poly.pdbx_seq_one_letter_code
_entity_poly.pdbx_strand_id
1 'polypeptide(L)'
;MLLVAPIVFASLLYADVQIQQVVPDTTIAVFSTNNVGEVIDHLNSAGVCETILDMCSSICGESYTVCDAQCTEMLNALGIDKETWTPPSGHAGIAIYPVVDYEVGSVGIGLLGIIELDESTYEEIFSTKLETYLSESELEIESVNLSGRDVWLIQNDLTKQIDTPSFINSGAFDQWYFVFSDGYFIVGSEPNAIAIALLAVDGDFENDMLDSNEDYISLVDRCGNEGDVFAGVLLTNLADTIIQMDKSGMSMMVLATFKSIFGDVDGIAESVSIAPSSDVLVDAKYTALMNDGRSGLLGLLGANATQQPIPDFVQPEVVSYTQGQINLDKFVALIKESIQNNPLLGMQMAPQMEQMEVGLNLFFNPLGSNYHSFSTG
;
A
#
# COMPACT_ATOMS: atom_id res chain seq x y z
N MET A 1 -0.32 1.56 -9.91
CA MET A 1 -1.28 0.59 -10.44
C MET A 1 -1.10 -0.81 -9.83
N LEU A 2 -0.50 -0.93 -8.65
CA LEU A 2 -0.33 -2.23 -7.95
C LEU A 2 -0.96 -2.21 -6.55
N LEU A 3 -1.67 -1.12 -6.22
CA LEU A 3 -2.12 -0.80 -4.85
C LEU A 3 -3.63 -0.51 -4.76
N VAL A 4 -4.38 -0.58 -5.87
CA VAL A 4 -5.81 -0.21 -5.94
C VAL A 4 -6.74 -1.35 -5.50
N ALA A 5 -6.37 -2.61 -5.76
CA ALA A 5 -7.20 -3.78 -5.48
C ALA A 5 -7.62 -3.99 -4.01
N PRO A 6 -6.78 -3.71 -2.98
CA PRO A 6 -7.19 -3.87 -1.59
C PRO A 6 -8.22 -2.82 -1.13
N ILE A 7 -8.28 -1.66 -1.80
CA ILE A 7 -8.98 -0.48 -1.27
C ILE A 7 -10.47 -0.48 -1.63
N VAL A 8 -10.83 -1.01 -2.80
CA VAL A 8 -12.23 -1.11 -3.28
C VAL A 8 -13.11 -1.99 -2.35
N PHE A 9 -12.49 -2.82 -1.51
CA PHE A 9 -13.19 -3.68 -0.54
C PHE A 9 -13.24 -3.13 0.90
N ALA A 10 -12.48 -2.09 1.22
CA ALA A 10 -12.14 -1.80 2.62
C ALA A 10 -13.02 -0.76 3.31
N SER A 11 -13.69 0.13 2.57
CA SER A 11 -14.07 1.47 3.08
C SER A 11 -15.45 1.88 2.61
N LEU A 12 -16.01 2.97 3.16
CA LEU A 12 -16.86 4.04 2.57
C LEU A 12 -16.50 5.51 3.09
N LEU A 13 -17.38 6.49 3.47
CA LEU A 13 -17.20 7.97 3.79
C LEU A 13 -17.25 8.53 5.26
N TYR A 14 -16.23 9.31 5.66
CA TYR A 14 -16.31 10.46 6.62
C TYR A 14 -16.18 10.25 8.15
N ALA A 15 -15.19 9.45 8.55
CA ALA A 15 -14.85 9.30 9.95
C ALA A 15 -14.24 10.56 10.59
N ASP A 16 -14.57 10.75 11.88
CA ASP A 16 -13.78 11.54 12.82
C ASP A 16 -12.39 10.91 13.05
N VAL A 17 -12.21 9.62 12.75
CA VAL A 17 -10.96 8.84 12.92
C VAL A 17 -10.50 8.18 11.62
N GLN A 18 -9.36 8.63 11.10
CA GLN A 18 -8.73 8.09 9.90
C GLN A 18 -7.54 7.18 10.25
N ILE A 19 -7.21 6.21 9.38
CA ILE A 19 -6.20 5.16 9.67
C ILE A 19 -4.85 5.77 10.07
N GLN A 20 -4.43 6.86 9.43
CA GLN A 20 -3.15 7.53 9.71
C GLN A 20 -3.08 8.22 11.08
N GLN A 21 -4.21 8.40 11.77
CA GLN A 21 -4.29 8.99 13.11
C GLN A 21 -4.21 7.93 14.23
N VAL A 22 -4.17 6.64 13.88
CA VAL A 22 -4.25 5.50 14.82
C VAL A 22 -3.17 4.44 14.59
N VAL A 23 -2.21 4.73 13.70
CA VAL A 23 -1.08 3.86 13.36
C VAL A 23 0.22 4.65 13.56
N PRO A 24 1.31 4.00 14.01
CA PRO A 24 2.52 4.69 14.41
C PRO A 24 3.22 5.38 13.22
N ASP A 25 4.00 6.41 13.50
CA ASP A 25 4.91 7.08 12.55
C ASP A 25 5.86 6.11 11.80
N THR A 26 6.19 4.97 12.41
CA THR A 26 6.96 3.85 11.84
C THR A 26 6.19 2.97 10.85
N THR A 27 4.94 3.32 10.49
CA THR A 27 4.14 2.57 9.52
C THR A 27 4.87 2.36 8.19
N ILE A 28 4.85 1.13 7.69
CA ILE A 28 5.55 0.67 6.47
C ILE A 28 4.70 0.96 5.24
N ALA A 29 3.41 0.63 5.30
CA ALA A 29 2.47 0.83 4.21
C ALA A 29 1.10 1.21 4.77
N VAL A 30 0.42 2.11 4.06
CA VAL A 30 -0.94 2.56 4.37
C VAL A 30 -1.75 2.61 3.08
N PHE A 31 -2.98 2.15 3.17
CA PHE A 31 -3.95 2.13 2.09
C PHE A 31 -5.24 2.69 2.66
N SER A 32 -5.78 3.74 2.07
CA SER A 32 -6.97 4.41 2.59
C SER A 32 -7.76 5.09 1.49
N THR A 33 -8.96 5.50 1.85
CA THR A 33 -9.84 6.29 1.01
C THR A 33 -10.80 7.00 1.93
N ASN A 34 -11.01 8.28 1.63
CA ASN A 34 -11.92 9.09 2.42
C ASN A 34 -13.34 8.59 2.25
N ASN A 35 -13.71 8.22 1.02
CA ASN A 35 -15.01 7.67 0.64
C ASN A 35 -14.92 6.51 -0.36
N VAL A 36 -15.53 5.37 -0.06
CA VAL A 36 -15.90 4.32 -1.04
C VAL A 36 -17.38 4.20 -1.40
N GLY A 37 -18.30 4.90 -0.73
CA GLY A 37 -19.63 5.21 -1.26
C GLY A 37 -19.51 5.99 -2.55
N GLU A 38 -18.76 7.10 -2.54
CA GLU A 38 -18.40 7.84 -3.75
C GLU A 38 -17.47 7.02 -4.67
N VAL A 39 -16.51 6.20 -4.20
CA VAL A 39 -15.77 5.32 -5.14
C VAL A 39 -16.72 4.37 -5.86
N ILE A 40 -17.63 3.71 -5.16
CA ILE A 40 -18.60 2.78 -5.77
C ILE A 40 -19.56 3.54 -6.69
N ASP A 41 -20.07 4.70 -6.29
CA ASP A 41 -20.92 5.54 -7.13
C ASP A 41 -20.17 6.09 -8.35
N HIS A 42 -18.90 6.46 -8.23
CA HIS A 42 -18.03 6.88 -9.34
C HIS A 42 -17.73 5.70 -10.29
N LEU A 43 -17.38 4.52 -9.75
CA LEU A 43 -17.15 3.28 -10.50
C LEU A 43 -18.40 2.83 -11.28
N ASN A 44 -19.56 2.90 -10.63
CA ASN A 44 -20.86 2.58 -11.21
C ASN A 44 -21.27 3.61 -12.27
N SER A 45 -21.10 4.91 -11.98
CA SER A 45 -21.43 6.01 -12.90
C SER A 45 -20.57 6.01 -14.15
N ALA A 46 -19.28 5.65 -14.04
CA ALA A 46 -18.39 5.47 -15.18
C ALA A 46 -18.59 4.12 -15.90
N GLY A 47 -19.35 3.18 -15.32
CA GLY A 47 -19.58 1.84 -15.89
C GLY A 47 -18.32 0.97 -15.95
N VAL A 48 -17.31 1.29 -15.14
CA VAL A 48 -15.99 0.62 -15.14
C VAL A 48 -15.78 -0.32 -13.96
N CYS A 49 -16.77 -0.48 -13.07
CA CYS A 49 -16.68 -1.33 -11.89
C CYS A 49 -16.16 -2.75 -12.23
N GLU A 50 -16.84 -3.50 -13.10
CA GLU A 50 -16.37 -4.82 -13.55
C GLU A 50 -15.00 -4.76 -14.25
N THR A 51 -14.69 -3.70 -14.99
CA THR A 51 -13.39 -3.57 -15.69
C THR A 51 -12.24 -3.34 -14.72
N ILE A 52 -12.43 -2.54 -13.66
CA ILE A 52 -11.42 -2.30 -12.63
C ILE A 52 -11.25 -3.55 -11.76
N LEU A 53 -12.34 -4.26 -11.45
CA LEU A 53 -12.32 -5.56 -10.78
C LEU A 53 -11.57 -6.61 -11.62
N ASP A 54 -11.84 -6.72 -12.92
CA ASP A 54 -11.09 -7.57 -13.86
C ASP A 54 -9.61 -7.18 -13.96
N MET A 55 -9.29 -5.89 -14.01
CA MET A 55 -7.90 -5.41 -14.03
C MET A 55 -7.18 -5.77 -12.72
N CYS A 56 -7.85 -5.61 -11.57
CA CYS A 56 -7.34 -6.08 -10.27
C CYS A 56 -7.10 -7.59 -10.29
N SER A 57 -8.00 -8.39 -10.88
CA SER A 57 -7.80 -9.83 -11.06
C SER A 57 -6.55 -10.15 -11.89
N SER A 58 -6.30 -9.40 -12.97
CA SER A 58 -5.15 -9.62 -13.85
C SER A 58 -3.80 -9.21 -13.24
N ILE A 59 -3.81 -8.24 -12.32
CA ILE A 59 -2.60 -7.66 -11.70
C ILE A 59 -2.25 -8.41 -10.41
N CYS A 60 -3.24 -8.75 -9.59
CA CYS A 60 -3.06 -9.47 -8.32
C CYS A 60 -3.07 -10.99 -8.48
N GLY A 61 -3.48 -11.51 -9.65
CA GLY A 61 -3.49 -12.95 -9.94
C GLY A 61 -4.42 -13.73 -9.01
N GLU A 62 -3.96 -14.90 -8.54
CA GLU A 62 -4.72 -15.77 -7.63
C GLU A 62 -5.20 -15.04 -6.36
N SER A 63 -4.45 -14.02 -5.90
CA SER A 63 -4.79 -13.23 -4.70
C SER A 63 -6.14 -12.50 -4.81
N TYR A 64 -6.53 -12.04 -6.01
CA TYR A 64 -7.82 -11.37 -6.18
C TYR A 64 -8.98 -12.37 -6.16
N THR A 65 -8.83 -13.53 -6.82
CA THR A 65 -9.82 -14.61 -6.74
C THR A 65 -9.96 -15.14 -5.31
N VAL A 66 -8.89 -15.08 -4.51
CA VAL A 66 -8.95 -15.35 -3.07
C VAL A 66 -9.74 -14.26 -2.34
N CYS A 67 -9.51 -12.96 -2.60
CA CYS A 67 -10.25 -11.88 -1.94
C CYS A 67 -11.76 -11.85 -2.26
N ASP A 68 -12.19 -11.98 -3.52
CA ASP A 68 -13.63 -12.00 -3.84
C ASP A 68 -14.31 -13.28 -3.33
N ALA A 69 -13.60 -14.43 -3.35
CA ALA A 69 -14.07 -15.65 -2.72
C ALA A 69 -14.19 -15.50 -1.20
N GLN A 70 -13.19 -14.90 -0.53
CA GLN A 70 -13.21 -14.63 0.91
C GLN A 70 -14.32 -13.65 1.32
N CYS A 71 -14.52 -12.58 0.56
CA CYS A 71 -15.59 -11.61 0.84
C CYS A 71 -16.96 -12.26 0.63
N THR A 72 -17.13 -13.05 -0.44
CA THR A 72 -18.35 -13.81 -0.69
C THR A 72 -18.57 -14.92 0.35
N GLU A 73 -17.52 -15.60 0.79
CA GLU A 73 -17.52 -16.60 1.87
C GLU A 73 -17.91 -15.95 3.20
N MET A 74 -17.34 -14.80 3.54
CA MET A 74 -17.66 -14.01 4.73
C MET A 74 -19.12 -13.56 4.72
N LEU A 75 -19.60 -12.94 3.63
CA LEU A 75 -20.99 -12.52 3.50
C LEU A 75 -21.95 -13.72 3.61
N ASN A 76 -21.64 -14.85 2.94
CA ASN A 76 -22.42 -16.08 3.05
C ASN A 76 -22.40 -16.68 4.47
N ALA A 77 -21.26 -16.67 5.15
CA ALA A 77 -21.12 -17.16 6.53
C ALA A 77 -21.89 -16.28 7.53
N LEU A 78 -21.90 -14.96 7.31
CA LEU A 78 -22.76 -14.02 8.02
C LEU A 78 -24.23 -14.11 7.56
N GLY A 79 -24.56 -14.91 6.54
CA GLY A 79 -25.90 -15.04 5.98
C GLY A 79 -26.46 -13.72 5.43
N ILE A 80 -25.59 -12.92 4.82
CA ILE A 80 -25.86 -11.68 4.09
C ILE A 80 -25.85 -12.01 2.60
N ASP A 81 -26.92 -11.68 1.87
CA ASP A 81 -26.99 -11.88 0.43
C ASP A 81 -26.22 -10.75 -0.29
N LYS A 82 -25.17 -11.13 -1.03
CA LYS A 82 -24.29 -10.23 -1.80
C LYS A 82 -25.05 -9.34 -2.81
N GLU A 83 -26.22 -9.78 -3.32
CA GLU A 83 -27.03 -8.95 -4.23
C GLU A 83 -27.84 -7.86 -3.49
N THR A 84 -28.00 -7.99 -2.17
CA THR A 84 -28.73 -7.03 -1.32
C THR A 84 -27.85 -6.29 -0.33
N TRP A 85 -26.59 -6.73 -0.19
CA TRP A 85 -25.59 -6.06 0.62
C TRP A 85 -25.25 -4.71 -0.02
N THR A 86 -25.73 -3.63 0.58
CA THR A 86 -24.97 -2.39 0.55
C THR A 86 -23.72 -2.62 1.41
N PRO A 87 -22.53 -2.25 0.94
CA PRO A 87 -21.44 -1.98 1.86
C PRO A 87 -21.82 -0.75 2.73
N PRO A 88 -21.09 -0.45 3.82
CA PRO A 88 -21.25 0.78 4.65
C PRO A 88 -21.38 2.11 3.87
N SER A 89 -21.31 3.25 4.53
CA SER A 89 -21.06 4.55 3.88
C SER A 89 -19.99 5.42 4.58
N GLY A 90 -19.07 4.80 5.38
CA GLY A 90 -18.05 5.37 6.31
C GLY A 90 -16.55 5.05 6.03
N HIS A 91 -15.59 5.98 6.28
CA HIS A 91 -14.12 5.89 5.96
C HIS A 91 -13.49 4.53 6.26
N ALA A 92 -12.46 4.15 5.48
CA ALA A 92 -11.52 3.13 5.96
C ALA A 92 -10.10 3.27 5.44
N GLY A 93 -9.24 2.55 6.16
CA GLY A 93 -7.94 2.17 5.66
C GLY A 93 -7.37 0.96 6.39
N ILE A 94 -6.30 0.45 5.81
CA ILE A 94 -5.50 -0.66 6.32
C ILE A 94 -4.03 -0.24 6.30
N ALA A 95 -3.32 -0.56 7.38
CA ALA A 95 -1.92 -0.23 7.56
C ALA A 95 -1.12 -1.45 8.01
N ILE A 96 0.16 -1.44 7.65
CA ILE A 96 1.16 -2.43 7.99
C ILE A 96 2.31 -1.69 8.68
N TYR A 97 2.70 -2.11 9.88
CA TYR A 97 3.70 -1.44 10.72
C TYR A 97 4.63 -2.46 11.41
N PRO A 98 5.83 -2.09 11.86
CA PRO A 98 6.70 -3.00 12.61
C PRO A 98 6.17 -3.20 14.03
N VAL A 99 6.33 -4.43 14.54
CA VAL A 99 6.00 -4.77 15.94
C VAL A 99 7.27 -5.21 16.63
N VAL A 100 7.72 -4.48 17.65
CA VAL A 100 8.97 -4.76 18.36
C VAL A 100 8.71 -5.60 19.61
N ASP A 101 9.14 -6.85 19.59
CA ASP A 101 9.22 -7.70 20.78
C ASP A 101 10.55 -7.43 21.50
N TYR A 102 10.45 -6.68 22.60
CA TYR A 102 11.58 -6.34 23.47
C TYR A 102 12.05 -7.49 24.37
N GLU A 103 11.24 -8.54 24.58
CA GLU A 103 11.60 -9.67 25.45
C GLU A 103 12.54 -10.66 24.74
N VAL A 104 12.26 -10.99 23.48
CA VAL A 104 13.14 -11.84 22.66
C VAL A 104 14.03 -11.05 21.69
N GLY A 105 13.86 -9.73 21.58
CA GLY A 105 14.67 -8.86 20.74
C GLY A 105 14.46 -9.14 19.25
N SER A 106 13.20 -9.27 18.83
CA SER A 106 12.82 -9.49 17.44
C SER A 106 11.78 -8.49 16.97
N VAL A 107 11.70 -8.30 15.65
CA VAL A 107 10.69 -7.46 15.02
C VAL A 107 9.80 -8.33 14.15
N GLY A 108 8.50 -8.22 14.38
CA GLY A 108 7.44 -8.77 13.54
C GLY A 108 6.80 -7.69 12.69
N ILE A 109 5.74 -8.08 11.99
CA ILE A 109 4.87 -7.17 11.25
C ILE A 109 3.51 -7.20 11.95
N GLY A 110 2.90 -6.03 12.11
CA GLY A 110 1.55 -5.85 12.60
C GLY A 110 0.64 -5.30 11.51
N LEU A 111 -0.66 -5.53 11.69
CA LEU A 111 -1.71 -5.03 10.81
C LEU A 111 -2.79 -4.33 11.64
N LEU A 112 -3.34 -3.25 11.11
CA LEU A 112 -4.55 -2.59 11.61
C LEU A 112 -5.42 -2.20 10.42
N GLY A 113 -6.70 -2.52 10.49
CA GLY A 113 -7.75 -2.00 9.62
C GLY A 113 -8.82 -1.31 10.47
N ILE A 114 -9.29 -0.16 10.03
CA ILE A 114 -10.43 0.55 10.59
C ILE A 114 -11.43 0.82 9.47
N ILE A 115 -12.70 0.49 9.69
CA ILE A 115 -13.82 0.71 8.77
C ILE A 115 -14.95 1.38 9.56
N GLU A 116 -15.40 2.55 9.14
CA GLU A 116 -16.56 3.20 9.73
C GLU A 116 -17.87 2.60 9.20
N LEU A 117 -18.87 2.58 10.07
CA LEU A 117 -20.16 1.91 9.98
C LEU A 117 -21.29 2.89 10.33
N ASP A 118 -22.04 3.27 9.31
CA ASP A 118 -22.95 4.42 9.31
C ASP A 118 -24.30 4.15 9.95
N GLU A 119 -24.63 2.86 10.03
CA GLU A 119 -25.87 2.39 10.58
C GLU A 119 -25.58 1.43 11.73
N SER A 120 -26.33 1.59 12.82
CA SER A 120 -26.47 0.58 13.88
C SER A 120 -26.87 -0.80 13.33
N THR A 121 -27.45 -0.84 12.12
CA THR A 121 -27.75 -2.06 11.35
C THR A 121 -26.50 -2.90 11.09
N TYR A 122 -25.33 -2.30 10.80
CA TYR A 122 -24.09 -3.06 10.61
C TYR A 122 -23.58 -3.67 11.90
N GLU A 123 -23.61 -2.91 13.01
CA GLU A 123 -23.24 -3.43 14.32
C GLU A 123 -24.18 -4.58 14.73
N GLU A 124 -25.51 -4.44 14.59
CA GLU A 124 -26.47 -5.51 14.93
C GLU A 124 -26.33 -6.74 14.00
N ILE A 125 -26.14 -6.55 12.69
CA ILE A 125 -25.92 -7.65 11.74
C ILE A 125 -24.60 -8.35 12.04
N PHE A 126 -23.47 -7.63 12.05
CA PHE A 126 -22.17 -8.26 12.24
C PHE A 126 -22.02 -8.86 13.63
N SER A 127 -22.44 -8.19 14.71
CA SER A 127 -22.36 -8.78 16.06
C SER A 127 -23.19 -10.06 16.15
N THR A 128 -24.48 -10.02 15.81
CA THR A 128 -25.37 -11.19 15.89
C THR A 128 -24.91 -12.34 15.00
N LYS A 129 -24.45 -12.04 13.77
CA LYS A 129 -24.05 -13.06 12.80
C LYS A 129 -22.65 -13.60 13.05
N LEU A 130 -21.72 -12.77 13.50
CA LEU A 130 -20.41 -13.24 13.95
C LEU A 130 -20.58 -14.07 15.23
N GLU A 131 -21.32 -13.62 16.26
CA GLU A 131 -21.62 -14.45 17.44
C GLU A 131 -22.25 -15.79 17.07
N THR A 132 -23.19 -15.81 16.12
CA THR A 132 -23.79 -17.05 15.60
C THR A 132 -22.73 -17.94 14.95
N TYR A 133 -21.97 -17.41 13.98
CA TYR A 133 -20.91 -18.14 13.28
C TYR A 133 -19.84 -18.68 14.23
N LEU A 134 -19.40 -17.85 15.17
CA LEU A 134 -18.40 -18.17 16.17
C LEU A 134 -18.90 -19.28 17.12
N SER A 135 -20.18 -19.26 17.51
CA SER A 135 -20.81 -20.32 18.31
C SER A 135 -20.96 -21.67 17.58
N GLU A 136 -20.91 -21.64 16.25
CA GLU A 136 -20.93 -22.83 15.38
C GLU A 136 -19.52 -23.29 14.96
N SER A 137 -18.49 -22.49 15.23
CA SER A 137 -17.07 -22.78 14.93
C SER A 137 -16.33 -23.46 16.10
N GLU A 138 -15.24 -24.19 15.82
CA GLU A 138 -14.34 -24.71 16.87
C GLU A 138 -13.26 -23.69 17.31
N LEU A 139 -13.42 -22.40 16.99
CA LEU A 139 -12.47 -21.35 17.39
C LEU A 139 -12.53 -21.08 18.89
N GLU A 140 -11.37 -21.03 19.54
CA GLU A 140 -11.24 -20.50 20.89
C GLU A 140 -11.17 -18.97 20.83
N ILE A 141 -12.17 -18.32 21.43
CA ILE A 141 -12.35 -16.87 21.40
C ILE A 141 -12.37 -16.37 22.83
N GLU A 142 -11.47 -15.45 23.12
CA GLU A 142 -11.40 -14.76 24.41
C GLU A 142 -11.96 -13.35 24.26
N SER A 143 -12.75 -12.89 25.23
CA SER A 143 -13.08 -11.47 25.34
C SER A 143 -12.03 -10.82 26.24
N VAL A 144 -11.25 -9.90 25.67
CA VAL A 144 -10.24 -9.12 26.37
C VAL A 144 -10.69 -7.67 26.47
N ASN A 145 -10.51 -7.04 27.63
CA ASN A 145 -10.88 -5.65 27.80
C ASN A 145 -9.73 -4.73 27.37
N LEU A 146 -9.92 -3.96 26.31
CA LEU A 146 -8.95 -2.98 25.79
C LEU A 146 -9.61 -1.59 25.80
N SER A 147 -8.92 -0.58 26.33
CA SER A 147 -9.45 0.79 26.49
C SER A 147 -10.85 0.87 27.15
N GLY A 148 -11.18 -0.09 28.03
CA GLY A 148 -12.49 -0.15 28.71
C GLY A 148 -13.60 -0.85 27.93
N ARG A 149 -13.34 -1.27 26.68
CA ARG A 149 -14.28 -1.93 25.77
C ARG A 149 -13.95 -3.41 25.64
N ASP A 150 -14.95 -4.25 25.38
CA ASP A 150 -14.76 -5.69 25.21
C ASP A 150 -14.38 -5.98 23.74
N VAL A 151 -13.20 -6.56 23.54
CA VAL A 151 -12.62 -6.88 22.24
C VAL A 151 -12.50 -8.39 22.09
N TRP A 152 -12.88 -8.93 20.94
CA TRP A 152 -12.77 -10.35 20.65
C TRP A 152 -11.36 -10.69 20.17
N LEU A 153 -10.67 -11.54 20.91
CA LEU A 153 -9.39 -12.14 20.56
C LEU A 153 -9.64 -13.55 19.99
N ILE A 154 -9.23 -13.77 18.75
CA ILE A 154 -9.18 -15.08 18.10
C ILE A 154 -7.72 -15.51 18.00
N GLN A 155 -7.36 -16.64 18.63
CA GLN A 155 -6.03 -17.22 18.53
C GLN A 155 -6.00 -18.30 17.44
N ASN A 156 -5.09 -18.17 16.48
CA ASN A 156 -4.89 -19.16 15.43
C ASN A 156 -4.02 -20.32 15.95
N ASP A 157 -4.67 -21.39 16.41
CA ASP A 157 -3.97 -22.66 16.68
C ASP A 157 -3.55 -23.32 15.36
N LEU A 158 -2.37 -22.95 14.85
CA LEU A 158 -1.75 -23.50 13.64
C LEU A 158 -1.57 -25.03 13.66
N THR A 159 -1.82 -25.71 14.78
CA THR A 159 -1.78 -27.19 14.88
C THR A 159 -3.13 -27.85 14.62
N LYS A 160 -4.24 -27.09 14.65
CA LYS A 160 -5.59 -27.56 14.30
C LYS A 160 -5.96 -27.04 12.90
N GLN A 161 -6.21 -27.96 11.96
CA GLN A 161 -6.91 -27.63 10.71
C GLN A 161 -8.41 -27.40 11.02
N ILE A 162 -8.74 -26.19 11.46
CA ILE A 162 -10.12 -25.73 11.58
C ILE A 162 -10.50 -25.09 10.24
N ASP A 163 -11.63 -25.51 9.65
CA ASP A 163 -12.24 -24.81 8.51
C ASP A 163 -12.74 -23.45 9.02
N THR A 164 -11.90 -22.43 8.84
CA THR A 164 -12.11 -21.05 9.25
C THR A 164 -11.98 -20.15 8.02
N PRO A 165 -12.67 -18.99 7.99
CA PRO A 165 -12.69 -18.14 6.82
C PRO A 165 -11.26 -17.70 6.53
N SER A 166 -10.84 -17.79 5.27
CA SER A 166 -9.40 -17.69 4.95
C SER A 166 -8.79 -16.29 5.16
N PHE A 167 -9.59 -15.29 5.54
CA PHE A 167 -9.10 -14.00 6.08
C PHE A 167 -8.56 -14.13 7.52
N ILE A 168 -9.21 -14.92 8.37
CA ILE A 168 -8.73 -15.26 9.73
C ILE A 168 -7.55 -16.23 9.63
N ASN A 169 -7.68 -17.24 8.77
CA ASN A 169 -6.70 -18.31 8.56
C ASN A 169 -5.67 -17.99 7.46
N SER A 170 -5.23 -16.73 7.37
CA SER A 170 -4.21 -16.32 6.40
C SER A 170 -2.80 -16.87 6.71
N GLY A 171 -2.61 -17.45 7.90
CA GLY A 171 -1.32 -17.98 8.37
C GLY A 171 -0.23 -16.90 8.57
N ALA A 172 -0.59 -15.62 8.43
CA ALA A 172 0.32 -14.48 8.52
C ALA A 172 0.46 -13.94 9.96
N PHE A 173 -0.55 -14.16 10.80
CA PHE A 173 -0.59 -13.69 12.19
C PHE A 173 -1.16 -14.79 13.11
N ASP A 174 -0.55 -14.95 14.28
CA ASP A 174 -0.91 -15.96 15.29
C ASP A 174 -2.20 -15.59 16.06
N GLN A 175 -2.58 -14.31 16.03
CA GLN A 175 -3.75 -13.79 16.73
C GLN A 175 -4.41 -12.65 15.94
N TRP A 176 -5.70 -12.49 16.15
CA TRP A 176 -6.52 -11.41 15.61
C TRP A 176 -7.42 -10.83 16.67
N TYR A 177 -7.55 -9.51 16.67
CA TYR A 177 -8.45 -8.75 17.52
C TYR A 177 -9.52 -8.09 16.66
N PHE A 178 -10.78 -8.17 17.10
CA PHE A 178 -11.94 -7.60 16.43
C PHE A 178 -12.80 -6.83 17.44
N VAL A 179 -13.27 -5.65 17.06
CA VAL A 179 -14.21 -4.87 17.87
C VAL A 179 -15.14 -4.06 16.97
N PHE A 180 -16.40 -3.99 17.40
CA PHE A 180 -17.40 -3.04 16.91
C PHE A 180 -17.58 -1.98 18.00
N SER A 181 -17.51 -0.69 17.66
CA SER A 181 -17.59 0.40 18.64
C SER A 181 -17.95 1.73 17.98
N ASP A 182 -19.03 2.36 18.44
CA ASP A 182 -19.46 3.72 18.08
C ASP A 182 -19.42 4.04 16.57
N GLY A 183 -19.90 3.10 15.76
CA GLY A 183 -19.87 3.25 14.30
C GLY A 183 -18.52 2.90 13.66
N TYR A 184 -17.69 2.06 14.28
CA TYR A 184 -16.47 1.53 13.68
C TYR A 184 -16.35 0.02 13.86
N PHE A 185 -15.89 -0.67 12.82
CA PHE A 185 -15.28 -1.99 12.88
C PHE A 185 -13.76 -1.83 12.83
N ILE A 186 -13.08 -2.34 13.84
CA ILE A 186 -11.62 -2.29 13.94
C ILE A 186 -11.11 -3.73 14.03
N VAL A 187 -10.11 -4.04 13.21
CA VAL A 187 -9.46 -5.35 13.13
C VAL A 187 -7.94 -5.18 13.15
N GLY A 188 -7.22 -6.03 13.87
CA GLY A 188 -5.75 -5.94 13.91
C GLY A 188 -5.08 -7.15 14.56
N SER A 189 -3.76 -7.23 14.42
CA SER A 189 -2.95 -8.31 14.99
C SER A 189 -2.40 -8.01 16.39
N GLU A 190 -2.43 -6.73 16.81
CA GLU A 190 -1.82 -6.26 18.06
C GLU A 190 -2.83 -5.59 18.99
N PRO A 191 -2.85 -5.91 20.29
CA PRO A 191 -3.80 -5.33 21.24
C PRO A 191 -3.57 -3.83 21.45
N ASN A 192 -2.32 -3.37 21.33
CA ASN A 192 -1.97 -1.96 21.49
C ASN A 192 -2.54 -1.09 20.36
N ALA A 193 -2.50 -1.58 19.11
CA ALA A 193 -3.05 -0.84 17.97
C ALA A 193 -4.59 -0.72 18.05
N ILE A 194 -5.27 -1.77 18.51
CA ILE A 194 -6.71 -1.70 18.82
C ILE A 194 -6.99 -0.70 19.93
N ALA A 195 -6.20 -0.72 21.02
CA ALA A 195 -6.38 0.18 22.14
C ALA A 195 -6.24 1.67 21.73
N ILE A 196 -5.24 1.99 20.89
CA ILE A 196 -5.05 3.32 20.30
C ILE A 196 -6.23 3.71 19.41
N ALA A 197 -6.66 2.82 18.51
CA ALA A 197 -7.79 3.10 17.62
C ALA A 197 -9.09 3.37 18.41
N LEU A 198 -9.34 2.64 19.49
CA LEU A 198 -10.49 2.86 20.37
C LEU A 198 -10.40 4.19 21.14
N LEU A 199 -9.21 4.62 21.57
CA LEU A 199 -9.02 5.93 22.21
C LEU A 199 -9.27 7.07 21.22
N ALA A 200 -8.84 6.93 19.97
CA ALA A 200 -9.13 7.91 18.92
C ALA A 200 -10.63 8.01 18.61
N VAL A 201 -11.37 6.89 18.65
CA VAL A 201 -12.85 6.88 18.55
C VAL A 201 -13.51 7.64 19.71
N ASP A 202 -12.92 7.60 20.91
CA ASP A 202 -13.32 8.44 22.05
C ASP A 202 -12.85 9.92 21.92
N GLY A 203 -12.10 10.27 20.87
CA GLY A 203 -11.55 11.60 20.59
C GLY A 203 -10.20 11.89 21.27
N ASP A 204 -9.62 10.91 21.95
CA ASP A 204 -8.32 10.99 22.63
C ASP A 204 -7.20 10.46 21.70
N PHE A 205 -6.71 11.34 20.81
CA PHE A 205 -5.63 11.03 19.88
C PHE A 205 -4.24 11.02 20.55
N GLU A 206 -3.43 10.01 20.22
CA GLU A 206 -2.01 9.97 20.61
C GLU A 206 -1.14 10.91 19.75
N ASN A 207 0.09 11.16 20.20
CA ASN A 207 1.12 11.84 19.40
C ASN A 207 1.96 10.79 18.68
N ASP A 208 2.82 11.21 17.75
CA ASP A 208 3.77 10.33 17.03
C ASP A 208 3.05 9.26 16.17
N MET A 209 1.86 9.61 15.66
CA MET A 209 1.09 8.84 14.67
C MET A 209 1.53 9.16 13.24
N LEU A 210 1.13 8.35 12.26
CA LEU A 210 1.53 8.49 10.86
C LEU A 210 1.16 9.85 10.23
N ASP A 211 0.04 10.47 10.64
CA ASP A 211 -0.35 11.81 10.20
C ASP A 211 0.64 12.92 10.63
N SER A 212 1.53 12.64 11.58
CA SER A 212 2.63 13.53 12.01
C SER A 212 3.97 13.24 11.33
N ASN A 213 4.09 12.15 10.56
CA ASN A 213 5.33 11.76 9.88
C ASN A 213 5.61 12.65 8.65
N GLU A 214 6.78 13.30 8.61
CA GLU A 214 7.17 14.26 7.56
C GLU A 214 7.22 13.65 6.15
N ASP A 215 7.61 12.37 6.02
CA ASP A 215 7.66 11.66 4.73
C ASP A 215 6.25 11.32 4.24
N TYR A 216 5.37 10.87 5.14
CA TYR A 216 3.96 10.61 4.82
C TYR A 216 3.25 11.89 4.38
N ILE A 217 3.38 12.99 5.14
CA ILE A 217 2.83 14.31 4.78
C ILE A 217 3.37 14.73 3.40
N SER A 218 4.68 14.57 3.16
CA SER A 218 5.32 14.89 1.87
C SER A 218 4.83 14.03 0.69
N LEU A 219 4.41 12.78 0.93
CA LEU A 219 3.80 11.91 -0.08
C LEU A 219 2.36 12.35 -0.38
N VAL A 220 1.56 12.61 0.67
CA VAL A 220 0.18 13.11 0.57
C VAL A 220 0.14 14.44 -0.19
N ASP A 221 0.95 15.43 0.20
CA ASP A 221 1.02 16.75 -0.45
C ASP A 221 1.38 16.65 -1.95
N ARG A 222 2.18 15.66 -2.36
CA ARG A 222 2.56 15.44 -3.77
C ARG A 222 1.48 14.75 -4.60
N CYS A 223 0.67 13.90 -3.98
CA CYS A 223 -0.52 13.32 -4.59
C CYS A 223 -1.70 14.31 -4.60
N GLY A 224 -1.79 15.19 -3.60
CA GLY A 224 -2.91 16.07 -3.35
C GLY A 224 -4.08 15.35 -2.67
N ASN A 225 -4.90 16.12 -1.96
CA ASN A 225 -5.90 15.60 -1.01
C ASN A 225 -7.28 15.33 -1.64
N GLU A 226 -7.37 15.40 -2.98
CA GLU A 226 -8.60 15.27 -3.78
C GLU A 226 -8.72 13.90 -4.47
N GLY A 227 -7.87 12.95 -4.08
CA GLY A 227 -7.99 11.56 -4.51
C GLY A 227 -9.14 10.87 -3.80
N ASP A 228 -9.92 10.09 -4.54
CA ASP A 228 -10.88 9.17 -3.94
C ASP A 228 -10.13 8.13 -3.11
N VAL A 229 -9.00 7.63 -3.64
CA VAL A 229 -8.16 6.58 -3.08
C VAL A 229 -6.72 7.06 -2.88
N PHE A 230 -6.07 6.63 -1.80
CA PHE A 230 -4.65 6.83 -1.52
C PHE A 230 -3.96 5.53 -1.07
N ALA A 231 -2.76 5.28 -1.58
CA ALA A 231 -1.88 4.23 -1.09
C ALA A 231 -0.44 4.76 -0.99
N GLY A 232 0.21 4.55 0.15
CA GLY A 232 1.58 4.97 0.43
C GLY A 232 2.42 3.85 1.03
N VAL A 233 3.70 3.80 0.68
CA VAL A 233 4.70 2.91 1.27
C VAL A 233 5.91 3.74 1.68
N LEU A 234 6.22 3.77 2.98
CA LEU A 234 7.41 4.39 3.54
C LEU A 234 8.54 3.36 3.47
N LEU A 235 9.37 3.49 2.44
CA LEU A 235 10.46 2.57 2.13
C LEU A 235 11.61 2.67 3.14
N THR A 236 11.78 3.81 3.81
CA THR A 236 12.68 3.95 4.98
C THR A 236 12.25 3.01 6.10
N ASN A 237 10.98 3.08 6.52
CA ASN A 237 10.41 2.20 7.55
C ASN A 237 10.44 0.72 7.13
N LEU A 238 10.19 0.41 5.85
CA LEU A 238 10.33 -0.93 5.30
C LEU A 238 11.78 -1.45 5.41
N ALA A 239 12.76 -0.62 5.01
CA ALA A 239 14.16 -0.99 5.02
C ALA A 239 14.65 -1.26 6.45
N ASP A 240 14.31 -0.38 7.40
CA ASP A 240 14.66 -0.54 8.81
C ASP A 240 14.02 -1.80 9.40
N THR A 241 12.76 -2.09 9.07
CA THR A 241 12.08 -3.34 9.48
C THR A 241 12.82 -4.57 8.95
N ILE A 242 13.16 -4.59 7.65
CA ILE A 242 13.92 -5.71 7.03
C ILE A 242 15.28 -5.90 7.71
N ILE A 243 15.98 -4.81 8.05
CA ILE A 243 17.28 -4.84 8.74
C ILE A 243 17.13 -5.41 10.16
N GLN A 244 16.08 -5.01 10.88
CA GLN A 244 15.80 -5.48 12.25
C GLN A 244 15.37 -6.96 12.28
N MET A 245 14.66 -7.44 11.25
CA MET A 245 14.30 -8.86 11.09
C MET A 245 15.50 -9.75 10.71
N ASP A 246 16.50 -9.21 10.01
CA ASP A 246 17.58 -9.99 9.41
C ASP A 246 18.71 -10.36 10.39
N LYS A 247 18.61 -11.58 10.94
CA LYS A 247 19.64 -12.19 11.79
C LYS A 247 20.95 -12.54 11.06
N SER A 248 21.02 -12.41 9.72
CA SER A 248 22.21 -12.74 8.93
C SER A 248 23.10 -11.54 8.60
N GLY A 249 22.57 -10.30 8.69
CA GLY A 249 23.26 -9.06 8.30
C GLY A 249 23.45 -8.88 6.78
N MET A 250 22.84 -9.72 5.95
CA MET A 250 22.92 -9.65 4.48
C MET A 250 21.97 -8.59 3.89
N SER A 251 20.87 -8.30 4.57
CA SER A 251 19.88 -7.25 4.24
C SER A 251 20.55 -5.90 3.94
N MET A 252 21.43 -5.45 4.84
CA MET A 252 22.21 -4.21 4.69
C MET A 252 22.95 -4.13 3.36
N MET A 253 23.60 -5.23 2.93
CA MET A 253 24.34 -5.28 1.67
C MET A 253 23.39 -5.30 0.45
N VAL A 254 22.26 -6.00 0.57
CA VAL A 254 21.22 -6.06 -0.49
C VAL A 254 20.57 -4.69 -0.67
N LEU A 255 20.10 -4.06 0.41
CA LEU A 255 19.48 -2.74 0.40
C LEU A 255 20.45 -1.66 -0.10
N ALA A 256 21.70 -1.67 0.35
CA ALA A 256 22.73 -0.75 -0.18
C ALA A 256 22.96 -0.94 -1.69
N THR A 257 22.93 -2.19 -2.19
CA THR A 257 23.02 -2.47 -3.63
C THR A 257 21.80 -1.91 -4.38
N PHE A 258 20.58 -2.16 -3.90
CA PHE A 258 19.36 -1.61 -4.49
C PHE A 258 19.35 -0.08 -4.51
N LYS A 259 19.64 0.59 -3.38
CA LYS A 259 19.75 2.05 -3.29
C LYS A 259 20.80 2.60 -4.28
N SER A 260 21.96 1.95 -4.41
CA SER A 260 23.00 2.38 -5.36
C SER A 260 22.59 2.29 -6.84
N ILE A 261 21.75 1.32 -7.21
CA ILE A 261 21.33 1.08 -8.59
C ILE A 261 20.12 1.95 -8.93
N PHE A 262 19.05 1.87 -8.14
CA PHE A 262 17.77 2.51 -8.48
C PHE A 262 17.68 3.96 -7.98
N GLY A 263 18.34 4.25 -6.87
CA GLY A 263 18.27 5.52 -6.14
C GLY A 263 17.80 5.27 -4.71
N ASP A 264 18.09 6.21 -3.82
CA ASP A 264 17.53 6.20 -2.48
C ASP A 264 16.13 6.84 -2.52
N VAL A 265 15.11 6.03 -2.25
CA VAL A 265 13.70 6.39 -2.32
C VAL A 265 13.12 6.17 -0.93
N ASP A 266 12.78 7.25 -0.24
CA ASP A 266 12.29 7.22 1.14
C ASP A 266 10.85 6.70 1.22
N GLY A 267 10.07 6.90 0.15
CA GLY A 267 8.73 6.38 0.02
C GLY A 267 8.13 6.54 -1.37
N ILE A 268 7.04 5.84 -1.62
CA ILE A 268 6.25 5.92 -2.85
C ILE A 268 4.77 6.08 -2.50
N ALA A 269 4.01 6.80 -3.31
CA ALA A 269 2.56 6.84 -3.18
C ALA A 269 1.84 6.91 -4.53
N GLU A 270 0.61 6.40 -4.52
CA GLU A 270 -0.37 6.40 -5.59
C GLU A 270 -1.65 7.02 -5.03
N SER A 271 -2.25 7.95 -5.78
CA SER A 271 -3.58 8.47 -5.48
C SER A 271 -4.43 8.44 -6.74
N VAL A 272 -5.68 8.01 -6.61
CA VAL A 272 -6.58 7.75 -7.72
C VAL A 272 -7.89 8.48 -7.51
N SER A 273 -8.33 9.23 -8.52
CA SER A 273 -9.68 9.78 -8.62
C SER A 273 -10.41 9.08 -9.76
N ILE A 274 -11.63 8.62 -9.51
CA ILE A 274 -12.45 7.84 -10.44
C ILE A 274 -13.54 8.75 -10.98
N ALA A 275 -13.76 8.70 -12.30
CA ALA A 275 -14.68 9.59 -13.00
C ALA A 275 -14.52 11.11 -12.70
N PRO A 276 -13.31 11.69 -12.53
CA PRO A 276 -13.15 13.09 -12.09
C PRO A 276 -13.69 14.13 -13.09
N SER A 277 -14.03 13.72 -14.31
CA SER A 277 -14.80 14.53 -15.26
C SER A 277 -15.52 13.64 -16.27
N SER A 278 -16.40 14.21 -17.10
CA SER A 278 -17.10 13.47 -18.17
C SER A 278 -16.18 12.79 -19.20
N ASP A 279 -14.94 13.27 -19.31
CA ASP A 279 -14.00 12.90 -20.36
C ASP A 279 -12.82 12.07 -19.81
N VAL A 280 -12.77 11.83 -18.50
CA VAL A 280 -11.68 11.12 -17.79
C VAL A 280 -12.29 10.06 -16.88
N LEU A 281 -12.05 8.78 -17.20
CA LEU A 281 -12.55 7.64 -16.42
C LEU A 281 -11.76 7.41 -15.13
N VAL A 282 -10.45 7.64 -15.16
CA VAL A 282 -9.53 7.51 -14.03
C VAL A 282 -8.42 8.55 -14.19
N ASP A 283 -8.17 9.34 -13.15
CA ASP A 283 -6.92 10.08 -12.96
C ASP A 283 -6.10 9.38 -11.88
N ALA A 284 -4.80 9.19 -12.12
CA ALA A 284 -3.91 8.46 -11.22
C ALA A 284 -2.57 9.19 -11.09
N LYS A 285 -2.33 9.72 -9.89
CA LYS A 285 -1.13 10.48 -9.53
C LYS A 285 -0.15 9.56 -8.82
N TYR A 286 1.10 9.57 -9.29
CA TYR A 286 2.18 8.76 -8.75
C TYR A 286 3.30 9.66 -8.27
N THR A 287 3.83 9.37 -7.09
CA THR A 287 4.97 10.08 -6.52
C THR A 287 5.99 9.13 -5.94
N ALA A 288 7.25 9.55 -5.99
CA ALA A 288 8.35 8.96 -5.26
C ALA A 288 9.04 10.08 -4.47
N LEU A 289 9.23 9.84 -3.17
CA LEU A 289 9.97 10.69 -2.26
C LEU A 289 11.46 10.31 -2.33
N MET A 290 12.31 11.33 -2.45
CA MET A 290 13.77 11.23 -2.50
C MET A 290 14.30 12.51 -1.85
N ASN A 291 14.41 12.52 -0.53
CA ASN A 291 14.72 13.68 0.31
C ASN A 291 16.13 14.20 0.07
N ASP A 292 17.11 13.29 -0.04
CA ASP A 292 18.49 13.59 -0.47
C ASP A 292 18.62 13.88 -1.97
N GLY A 293 17.50 13.87 -2.70
CA GLY A 293 17.42 14.12 -4.13
C GLY A 293 17.63 12.88 -5.01
N ARG A 294 17.40 13.05 -6.32
CA ARG A 294 17.42 11.93 -7.26
C ARG A 294 18.83 11.35 -7.46
N SER A 295 19.04 10.14 -6.95
CA SER A 295 20.23 9.30 -7.10
C SER A 295 19.93 8.03 -7.93
N GLY A 296 20.93 7.20 -8.20
CA GLY A 296 20.74 5.96 -8.98
C GLY A 296 20.24 6.18 -10.41
N LEU A 297 19.51 5.20 -10.94
CA LEU A 297 18.79 5.27 -12.23
C LEU A 297 17.77 6.43 -12.24
N LEU A 298 17.09 6.72 -11.13
CA LEU A 298 16.17 7.85 -11.01
C LEU A 298 16.89 9.21 -11.13
N GLY A 299 18.16 9.27 -10.71
CA GLY A 299 19.06 10.41 -10.89
C GLY A 299 19.41 10.74 -12.35
N LEU A 300 19.15 9.80 -13.27
CA LEU A 300 19.23 10.02 -14.71
C LEU A 300 18.00 10.75 -15.26
N LEU A 301 16.84 10.69 -14.60
CA LEU A 301 15.64 11.36 -15.09
C LEU A 301 15.80 12.88 -15.02
N GLY A 302 15.63 13.55 -16.17
CA GLY A 302 15.78 14.99 -16.31
C GLY A 302 14.84 15.79 -15.40
N ALA A 303 15.24 17.03 -15.10
CA ALA A 303 14.34 17.98 -14.45
C ALA A 303 13.22 18.36 -15.44
N ASN A 304 11.97 18.26 -15.00
CA ASN A 304 10.73 18.59 -15.71
C ASN A 304 10.85 18.70 -17.24
N ALA A 305 10.64 17.57 -17.93
CA ALA A 305 10.15 17.63 -19.30
C ALA A 305 8.74 18.25 -19.26
N THR A 306 8.66 19.59 -19.39
CA THR A 306 7.41 20.28 -19.72
C THR A 306 6.79 19.54 -20.89
N GLN A 307 5.51 19.14 -20.78
CA GLN A 307 4.79 18.45 -21.84
C GLN A 307 4.99 19.22 -23.16
N GLN A 308 5.81 18.65 -24.05
CA GLN A 308 5.98 19.22 -25.38
C GLN A 308 4.83 18.72 -26.26
N PRO A 309 4.39 19.50 -27.26
CA PRO A 309 3.41 19.03 -28.23
C PRO A 309 3.87 17.68 -28.80
N ILE A 310 2.93 16.74 -28.94
CA ILE A 310 3.20 15.45 -29.57
C ILE A 310 3.79 15.71 -30.97
N PRO A 311 5.01 15.24 -31.28
CA PRO A 311 5.67 15.54 -32.55
C PRO A 311 4.93 14.97 -33.76
N ASP A 312 4.99 15.67 -34.90
CA ASP A 312 4.31 15.31 -36.15
C ASP A 312 4.66 13.91 -36.72
N PHE A 313 5.71 13.26 -36.20
CA PHE A 313 6.06 11.87 -36.58
C PHE A 313 5.22 10.80 -35.86
N VAL A 314 4.52 11.17 -34.78
CA VAL A 314 3.60 10.30 -34.04
C VAL A 314 2.26 10.31 -34.77
N GLN A 315 1.93 9.18 -35.41
CA GLN A 315 0.73 9.09 -36.25
C GLN A 315 -0.55 8.98 -35.41
N PRO A 316 -1.74 9.36 -35.95
CA PRO A 316 -3.02 9.22 -35.25
C PRO A 316 -3.40 7.77 -34.87
N GLU A 317 -2.70 6.80 -35.43
CA GLU A 317 -2.86 5.35 -35.22
C GLU A 317 -2.11 4.84 -33.96
N VAL A 318 -1.37 5.74 -33.27
CA VAL A 318 -0.59 5.42 -32.08
C VAL A 318 -1.51 5.23 -30.86
N VAL A 319 -1.40 4.07 -30.22
CA VAL A 319 -2.20 3.67 -29.06
C VAL A 319 -1.64 4.22 -27.76
N SER A 320 -0.31 4.34 -27.65
CA SER A 320 0.33 5.02 -26.53
C SER A 320 1.57 5.80 -26.96
N TYR A 321 1.78 6.96 -26.33
CA TYR A 321 2.93 7.83 -26.57
C TYR A 321 3.54 8.28 -25.24
N THR A 322 4.86 8.12 -25.11
CA THR A 322 5.62 8.54 -23.95
C THR A 322 6.80 9.40 -24.40
N GLN A 323 7.02 10.54 -23.75
CA GLN A 323 8.19 11.37 -23.93
C GLN A 323 8.85 11.67 -22.59
N GLY A 324 10.15 11.95 -22.59
CA GLY A 324 10.85 12.35 -21.38
C GLY A 324 12.30 12.72 -21.65
N GLN A 325 13.03 12.94 -20.55
CA GLN A 325 14.44 13.30 -20.59
C GLN A 325 15.29 12.36 -19.73
N ILE A 326 16.40 11.91 -20.30
CA ILE A 326 17.43 11.10 -19.66
C ILE A 326 18.76 11.85 -19.77
N ASN A 327 19.40 12.07 -18.64
CA ASN A 327 20.73 12.66 -18.52
C ASN A 327 21.78 11.56 -18.72
N LEU A 328 22.09 11.26 -19.98
CA LEU A 328 23.03 10.20 -20.37
C LEU A 328 24.47 10.48 -19.91
N ASP A 329 24.84 11.75 -19.71
CA ASP A 329 26.16 12.13 -19.16
C ASP A 329 26.40 11.54 -17.76
N LYS A 330 25.33 11.31 -16.98
CA LYS A 330 25.40 10.65 -15.67
C LYS A 330 25.47 9.12 -15.74
N PHE A 331 25.14 8.49 -16.87
CA PHE A 331 24.99 7.03 -16.96
C PHE A 331 26.28 6.27 -16.66
N VAL A 332 27.43 6.76 -17.15
CA VAL A 332 28.72 6.12 -16.92
C VAL A 332 29.20 6.31 -15.48
N ALA A 333 28.86 7.44 -14.84
CA ALA A 333 29.12 7.66 -13.42
C ALA A 333 28.30 6.70 -12.54
N LEU A 334 27.00 6.51 -12.85
CA LEU A 334 26.12 5.58 -12.16
C LEU A 334 26.63 4.13 -12.18
N ILE A 335 27.11 3.63 -13.33
CA ILE A 335 27.69 2.28 -13.41
C ILE A 335 28.94 2.16 -12.53
N LYS A 336 29.81 3.19 -12.52
CA LYS A 336 31.01 3.21 -11.66
C LYS A 336 30.64 3.19 -10.17
N GLU A 337 29.66 3.99 -9.77
CA GLU A 337 29.13 4.02 -8.41
C GLU A 337 28.51 2.67 -7.99
N SER A 338 27.69 2.06 -8.85
CA SER A 338 27.09 0.74 -8.61
C SER A 338 28.14 -0.37 -8.43
N ILE A 339 29.24 -0.33 -9.21
CA ILE A 339 30.35 -1.28 -9.09
C ILE A 339 31.17 -1.03 -7.82
N GLN A 340 31.34 0.24 -7.40
CA GLN A 340 32.09 0.60 -6.19
C GLN A 340 31.33 0.27 -4.90
N ASN A 341 30.01 0.46 -4.89
CA ASN A 341 29.15 0.24 -3.73
C ASN A 341 28.78 -1.24 -3.53
N ASN A 342 29.03 -2.11 -4.51
CA ASN A 342 28.82 -3.55 -4.38
C ASN A 342 30.18 -4.30 -4.30
N PRO A 343 30.54 -4.92 -3.15
CA PRO A 343 31.84 -5.57 -2.98
C PRO A 343 32.15 -6.70 -3.98
N LEU A 344 31.13 -7.45 -4.41
CA LEU A 344 31.28 -8.56 -5.36
C LEU A 344 31.55 -8.04 -6.78
N LEU A 345 30.81 -7.02 -7.23
CA LEU A 345 31.05 -6.37 -8.52
C LEU A 345 32.38 -5.60 -8.51
N GLY A 346 32.71 -4.90 -7.43
CA GLY A 346 33.98 -4.17 -7.29
C GLY A 346 35.20 -5.06 -7.48
N MET A 347 35.21 -6.26 -6.89
CA MET A 347 36.32 -7.20 -7.02
C MET A 347 36.51 -7.77 -8.45
N GLN A 348 35.44 -7.84 -9.25
CA GLN A 348 35.48 -8.48 -10.58
C GLN A 348 35.51 -7.48 -11.74
N MET A 349 34.78 -6.37 -11.60
CA MET A 349 34.48 -5.44 -12.69
C MET A 349 35.20 -4.09 -12.58
N ALA A 350 35.66 -3.65 -11.40
CA ALA A 350 36.34 -2.35 -11.29
C ALA A 350 37.55 -2.19 -12.25
N PRO A 351 38.44 -3.20 -12.44
CA PRO A 351 39.55 -3.09 -13.39
C PRO A 351 39.12 -3.11 -14.88
N GLN A 352 37.92 -3.62 -15.17
CA GLN A 352 37.34 -3.63 -16.52
C GLN A 352 36.60 -2.32 -16.80
N MET A 353 35.98 -1.74 -15.77
CA MET A 353 35.19 -0.51 -15.89
C MET A 353 36.05 0.69 -16.32
N GLU A 354 37.28 0.80 -15.82
CA GLU A 354 38.25 1.83 -16.29
C GLU A 354 38.54 1.74 -17.80
N GLN A 355 38.48 0.53 -18.38
CA GLN A 355 38.69 0.31 -19.81
C GLN A 355 37.40 0.55 -20.62
N MET A 356 36.24 0.21 -20.05
CA MET A 356 34.93 0.39 -20.68
C MET A 356 34.46 1.85 -20.67
N GLU A 357 34.83 2.64 -19.66
CA GLU A 357 34.43 4.04 -19.47
C GLU A 357 34.66 4.89 -20.73
N VAL A 358 35.82 4.76 -21.39
CA VAL A 358 36.13 5.51 -22.62
C VAL A 358 35.17 5.12 -23.76
N GLY A 359 34.88 3.83 -23.92
CA GLY A 359 33.98 3.33 -24.96
C GLY A 359 32.51 3.73 -24.73
N LEU A 360 32.05 3.69 -23.48
CA LEU A 360 30.69 4.08 -23.11
C LEU A 360 30.48 5.60 -23.26
N ASN A 361 31.43 6.42 -22.81
CA ASN A 361 31.36 7.88 -23.02
C ASN A 361 31.34 8.24 -24.51
N LEU A 362 32.13 7.55 -25.36
CA LEU A 362 32.09 7.75 -26.82
C LEU A 362 30.74 7.35 -27.45
N PHE A 363 29.99 6.44 -26.83
CA PHE A 363 28.67 6.00 -27.31
C PHE A 363 27.53 6.89 -26.81
N PHE A 364 27.58 7.35 -25.55
CA PHE A 364 26.50 8.12 -24.92
C PHE A 364 26.58 9.63 -25.16
N ASN A 365 27.78 10.23 -25.15
CA ASN A 365 27.94 11.68 -25.33
C ASN A 365 27.36 12.25 -26.65
N PRO A 366 27.29 11.51 -27.78
CA PRO A 366 26.63 11.98 -29.01
C PRO A 366 25.09 11.92 -28.96
N LEU A 367 24.49 11.23 -27.99
CA LEU A 367 23.04 11.05 -27.89
C LEU A 367 22.42 12.26 -27.18
N GLY A 368 21.30 12.75 -27.71
CA GLY A 368 20.52 13.79 -27.06
C GLY A 368 19.80 13.28 -25.80
N SER A 369 19.43 14.19 -24.91
CA SER A 369 18.76 13.85 -23.65
C SER A 369 17.27 13.54 -23.80
N ASN A 370 16.60 13.97 -24.87
CA ASN A 370 15.19 13.70 -25.09
C ASN A 370 14.97 12.29 -25.65
N TYR A 371 14.01 11.55 -25.09
CA TYR A 371 13.51 10.30 -25.70
C TYR A 371 12.03 10.42 -26.04
N HIS A 372 11.64 9.68 -27.07
CA HIS A 372 10.25 9.49 -27.48
C HIS A 372 10.03 8.00 -27.72
N SER A 373 8.92 7.47 -27.20
CA SER A 373 8.50 6.08 -27.35
C SER A 373 7.03 6.08 -27.76
N PHE A 374 6.63 5.18 -28.66
CA PHE A 374 5.24 5.01 -29.06
C PHE A 374 4.94 3.55 -29.40
N SER A 375 3.68 3.17 -29.25
CA SER A 375 3.16 1.88 -29.69
C SER A 375 2.05 2.06 -30.73
N THR A 376 2.01 1.16 -31.71
CA THR A 376 0.93 1.05 -32.71
C THR A 376 0.25 -0.31 -32.52
N GLY A 377 -1.08 -0.34 -32.66
CA GLY A 377 -1.88 -1.57 -32.58
C GLY A 377 -1.75 -2.49 -33.79
#